data_AF-A0A855X681-F1
#
_entry.id   AF-A0A855X681-F1
#
_cell.length_a   1.000
_cell.length_b   1.000
_cell.length_c   1.000
_cell.angle_alpha   90.00
_cell.angle_beta   90.00
_cell.angle_gamma   90.00
#
_symmetry.space_group_name_H-M   'P 1'
#
loop_
_entity.id
_entity.type
_entity.pdbx_description
1 polymer ?
#
loop_
_entity_poly.entity_id
_entity_poly.type
_entity_poly.pdbx_seq_one_letter_code
_entity_poly.pdbx_strand_id
1 'polypeptide(L)'
;MTVTVGTPMPDFTLPVYGGGDFTLSKHRGKTVLLIFPRGWLGTAWCSYCQYQYLEFEDLDRREGIQKSLNLDVAFVMPYSSDRVKEWMENFPDAVTGLEGLKNPTPAPAAGSIQEAYAAWVRANYPTKFTVAKDSPHQTIPVLVDEQRTLSRMLKIFTGFWDGATSEQNIATTLIIDKNGILQFKYVGQMTEDRPSVDFLLTLIRGMK
;
A
#
# COMPACT_ATOMS: atom_id res chain seq x y z
N MET A 1 -15.80 9.61 10.17
CA MET A 1 -16.76 8.53 10.49
C MET A 1 -16.01 7.21 10.38
N THR A 2 -15.94 6.41 11.43
CA THR A 2 -15.28 5.10 11.33
C THR A 2 -16.14 4.17 10.46
N VAL A 3 -15.55 3.54 9.46
CA VAL A 3 -16.22 2.53 8.63
C VAL A 3 -16.16 1.16 9.30
N THR A 4 -17.25 0.40 9.18
CA THR A 4 -17.45 -0.92 9.80
C THR A 4 -17.70 -1.96 8.72
N VAL A 5 -17.15 -3.16 8.89
CA VAL A 5 -17.41 -4.28 7.97
C VAL A 5 -18.91 -4.59 7.92
N GLY A 6 -19.43 -4.89 6.73
CA GLY A 6 -20.86 -5.13 6.48
C GLY A 6 -21.67 -3.85 6.24
N THR A 7 -21.05 -2.67 6.30
CA THR A 7 -21.73 -1.40 6.03
C THR A 7 -21.29 -0.78 4.70
N PRO A 8 -22.13 0.05 4.06
CA PRO A 8 -21.71 0.82 2.88
C PRO A 8 -20.47 1.67 3.16
N MET A 9 -19.47 1.57 2.29
CA MET A 9 -18.33 2.48 2.31
C MET A 9 -18.81 3.87 1.84
N PRO A 10 -18.51 4.96 2.59
CA PRO A 10 -18.82 6.32 2.15
C PRO A 10 -18.19 6.61 0.79
N ASP A 11 -18.96 7.25 -0.08
CA ASP A 11 -18.44 7.67 -1.37
C ASP A 11 -17.40 8.78 -1.21
N PHE A 12 -16.42 8.81 -2.09
CA PHE A 12 -15.38 9.83 -2.14
C PHE A 12 -14.91 10.02 -3.57
N THR A 13 -14.34 11.20 -3.84
CA THR A 13 -13.58 11.45 -5.06
C THR A 13 -12.21 12.00 -4.68
N LEU A 14 -11.16 11.41 -5.23
CA LEU A 14 -9.78 11.88 -5.07
C LEU A 14 -9.10 11.98 -6.44
N PRO A 15 -8.22 12.97 -6.65
CA PRO A 15 -7.38 13.02 -7.83
C PRO A 15 -6.47 11.79 -7.90
N VAL A 16 -6.23 11.29 -9.11
CA VAL A 16 -5.22 10.28 -9.39
C VAL A 16 -3.92 10.96 -9.78
N TYR A 17 -2.80 10.53 -9.21
CA TYR A 17 -1.49 10.99 -9.65
C TYR A 17 -1.26 10.64 -11.13
N GLY A 18 -0.85 11.63 -11.92
CA GLY A 18 -0.76 11.49 -13.38
C GLY A 18 -2.02 11.92 -14.14
N GLY A 19 -3.10 12.25 -13.43
CA GLY A 19 -4.31 12.85 -13.99
C GLY A 19 -5.56 11.97 -13.89
N GLY A 20 -6.71 12.62 -13.98
CA GLY A 20 -8.02 12.00 -13.76
C GLY A 20 -8.40 11.92 -12.29
N ASP A 21 -9.59 11.37 -12.03
CA ASP A 21 -10.15 11.25 -10.69
C ASP A 21 -10.65 9.82 -10.45
N PHE A 22 -10.51 9.37 -9.21
CA PHE A 22 -11.10 8.13 -8.72
C PHE A 22 -12.31 8.48 -7.86
N THR A 23 -13.50 8.09 -8.31
CA THR A 23 -14.75 8.23 -7.55
C THR A 23 -15.27 6.84 -7.18
N LEU A 24 -15.31 6.48 -5.90
CA LEU A 24 -15.64 5.10 -5.48
C LEU A 24 -16.95 4.57 -6.08
N SER A 25 -18.01 5.39 -6.13
CA SER A 25 -19.30 4.98 -6.71
C SER A 25 -19.25 4.67 -8.20
N LYS A 26 -18.28 5.20 -8.96
CA LYS A 26 -18.08 4.84 -10.38
C LYS A 26 -17.50 3.44 -10.57
N HIS A 27 -17.01 2.81 -9.50
CA HIS A 27 -16.48 1.45 -9.49
C HIS A 27 -17.51 0.41 -9.00
N ARG A 28 -18.78 0.80 -8.81
CA ARG A 28 -19.86 -0.18 -8.54
C ARG A 28 -19.92 -1.23 -9.66
N GLY A 29 -20.24 -2.46 -9.27
CA GLY A 29 -20.14 -3.63 -10.15
C GLY A 29 -18.77 -4.31 -10.13
N LYS A 30 -17.77 -3.71 -9.46
CA LYS A 30 -16.43 -4.29 -9.27
C LYS A 30 -16.05 -4.39 -7.80
N THR A 31 -15.15 -5.31 -7.47
CA THR A 31 -14.48 -5.30 -6.17
C THR A 31 -13.43 -4.18 -6.17
N VAL A 32 -13.32 -3.44 -5.08
CA VAL A 32 -12.32 -2.37 -4.92
C VAL A 32 -11.40 -2.71 -3.73
N LEU A 33 -10.09 -2.72 -3.98
CA LEU A 33 -9.06 -2.85 -2.96
C LEU A 33 -8.36 -1.51 -2.77
N LEU A 34 -8.52 -0.92 -1.58
CA LEU A 34 -7.83 0.31 -1.20
C LEU A 34 -6.72 0.01 -0.22
N ILE A 35 -5.51 0.45 -0.56
CA ILE A 35 -4.30 0.28 0.27
C ILE A 35 -3.84 1.67 0.68
N PHE A 36 -3.76 1.90 1.99
CA PHE A 36 -3.23 3.12 2.59
C PHE A 36 -1.87 2.76 3.16
N PRO A 37 -0.77 2.93 2.42
CA PRO A 37 0.55 2.67 2.95
C PRO A 37 0.92 3.70 4.03
N ARG A 38 1.96 3.41 4.80
CA ARG A 38 2.55 4.36 5.75
C ARG A 38 3.00 5.65 5.05
N GLY A 39 3.86 5.51 4.04
CA GLY A 39 4.45 6.64 3.32
C GLY A 39 5.75 7.14 3.97
N TRP A 40 5.81 8.42 4.32
CA TRP A 40 7.01 9.13 4.76
C TRP A 40 7.33 8.91 6.24
N LEU A 41 8.57 8.53 6.57
CA LEU A 41 9.04 8.29 7.95
C LEU A 41 9.61 9.54 8.64
N GLY A 42 9.58 10.71 7.99
CA GLY A 42 10.25 11.91 8.48
C GLY A 42 11.63 12.14 7.88
N THR A 43 12.36 11.06 7.57
CA THR A 43 13.72 11.09 7.01
C THR A 43 13.88 10.31 5.71
N ALA A 44 13.01 9.33 5.44
CA ALA A 44 13.04 8.49 4.25
C ALA A 44 11.64 7.99 3.88
N TRP A 45 11.48 7.51 2.66
CA TRP A 45 10.28 6.79 2.24
C TRP A 45 10.30 5.34 2.72
N CYS A 46 9.11 4.82 3.02
CA CYS A 46 8.90 3.45 3.45
C CYS A 46 9.21 2.43 2.35
N SER A 47 10.32 1.71 2.47
CA SER A 47 10.72 0.67 1.51
C SER A 47 9.70 -0.46 1.38
N TYR A 48 9.11 -0.86 2.51
CA TYR A 48 8.02 -1.84 2.56
C TYR A 48 6.83 -1.41 1.71
N CYS A 49 6.48 -0.13 1.73
CA CYS A 49 5.30 0.40 1.06
C CYS A 49 5.44 0.30 -0.47
N GLN A 50 6.59 0.65 -1.01
CA GLN A 50 6.88 0.50 -2.45
C GLN A 50 7.03 -0.96 -2.85
N TYR A 51 7.60 -1.80 -1.98
CA TYR A 51 7.67 -3.24 -2.23
C TYR A 51 6.27 -3.85 -2.44
N GLN A 52 5.30 -3.52 -1.59
CA GLN A 52 3.93 -4.03 -1.74
C GLN A 52 3.26 -3.51 -3.01
N TYR A 53 3.52 -2.26 -3.40
CA TYR A 53 3.07 -1.75 -4.70
C TYR A 53 3.65 -2.60 -5.85
N LEU A 54 4.95 -2.87 -5.82
CA LEU A 54 5.64 -3.68 -6.83
C LEU A 54 5.10 -5.12 -6.88
N GLU A 55 4.73 -5.72 -5.74
CA GLU A 55 4.10 -7.03 -5.72
C GLU A 55 2.76 -7.05 -6.46
N PHE A 56 1.89 -6.06 -6.22
CA PHE A 56 0.64 -5.98 -6.94
C PHE A 56 0.85 -5.68 -8.43
N GLU A 57 1.78 -4.77 -8.76
CA GLU A 57 2.06 -4.42 -10.16
C GLU A 57 2.63 -5.61 -10.94
N ASP A 58 3.63 -6.29 -10.39
CA ASP A 58 4.23 -7.48 -11.01
C ASP A 58 3.19 -8.57 -11.21
N LEU A 59 2.37 -8.82 -10.19
CA LEU A 59 1.32 -9.83 -10.25
C LEU A 59 0.24 -9.48 -11.27
N ASP A 60 -0.18 -8.23 -11.37
CA ASP A 60 -1.13 -7.79 -12.38
C ASP A 60 -0.54 -7.85 -13.80
N ARG A 61 0.75 -7.52 -13.97
CA ARG A 61 1.43 -7.67 -15.26
C ARG A 61 1.56 -9.14 -15.70
N ARG A 62 1.83 -10.04 -14.76
CA ARG A 62 2.01 -11.48 -15.05
C ARG A 62 0.69 -12.22 -15.24
N GLU A 63 -0.32 -11.91 -14.43
CA GLU A 63 -1.54 -12.72 -14.30
C GLU A 63 -2.83 -11.96 -14.64
N GLY A 64 -2.77 -10.63 -14.80
CA GLY A 64 -3.94 -9.81 -15.08
C GLY A 64 -5.00 -9.90 -13.99
N ILE A 65 -4.57 -9.84 -12.71
CA ILE A 65 -5.45 -10.03 -11.54
C ILE A 65 -6.61 -9.03 -11.52
N GLN A 66 -6.40 -7.78 -11.93
CA GLN A 66 -7.47 -6.76 -11.94
C GLN A 66 -8.57 -7.15 -12.92
N LYS A 67 -8.19 -7.58 -14.13
CA LYS A 67 -9.14 -8.02 -15.15
C LYS A 67 -9.81 -9.34 -14.78
N SER A 68 -9.04 -10.34 -14.36
CA SER A 68 -9.56 -11.69 -14.08
C SER A 68 -10.48 -11.75 -12.86
N LEU A 69 -10.24 -10.90 -11.86
CA LEU A 69 -11.05 -10.84 -10.64
C LEU A 69 -12.10 -9.72 -10.67
N ASN A 70 -12.21 -8.96 -11.77
CA ASN A 70 -13.05 -7.76 -11.86
C ASN A 70 -12.81 -6.83 -10.65
N LEU A 71 -11.52 -6.56 -10.42
CA LEU A 71 -10.95 -5.90 -9.26
C LEU A 71 -10.28 -4.60 -9.70
N ASP A 72 -10.57 -3.52 -9.00
CA ASP A 72 -9.81 -2.27 -9.10
C ASP A 72 -8.97 -2.10 -7.84
N VAL A 73 -7.66 -1.95 -8.00
CA VAL A 73 -6.71 -1.71 -6.90
C VAL A 73 -6.31 -0.24 -6.91
N ALA A 74 -6.23 0.41 -5.75
CA ALA A 74 -5.70 1.76 -5.63
C ALA A 74 -4.90 1.95 -4.35
N PHE A 75 -3.79 2.69 -4.45
CA PHE A 75 -3.02 3.15 -3.29
C PHE A 75 -3.46 4.57 -2.94
N VAL A 76 -3.61 4.89 -1.66
CA VAL A 76 -4.08 6.21 -1.21
C VAL A 76 -3.03 6.87 -0.32
N MET A 77 -2.50 8.01 -0.79
CA MET A 77 -1.42 8.74 -0.12
C MET A 77 -1.93 10.04 0.49
N PRO A 78 -1.62 10.34 1.77
CA PRO A 78 -2.12 11.55 2.47
C PRO A 78 -1.30 12.81 2.13
N TYR A 79 -0.83 12.91 0.88
CA TYR A 79 0.14 13.89 0.43
C TYR A 79 -0.29 14.60 -0.85
N SER A 80 0.37 15.72 -1.16
CA SER A 80 0.22 16.43 -2.44
C SER A 80 0.74 15.61 -3.61
N SER A 81 0.35 16.01 -4.83
CA SER A 81 0.83 15.37 -6.06
C SER A 81 2.36 15.39 -6.18
N ASP A 82 3.01 16.49 -5.74
CA ASP A 82 4.48 16.60 -5.75
C ASP A 82 5.15 15.61 -4.80
N ARG A 83 4.57 15.40 -3.61
CA ARG A 83 5.06 14.40 -2.66
C ARG A 83 4.80 12.97 -3.15
N VAL A 84 3.69 12.74 -3.84
CA VAL A 84 3.46 11.45 -4.49
C VAL A 84 4.47 11.24 -5.61
N LYS A 85 4.82 12.26 -6.39
CA LYS A 85 5.91 12.19 -7.38
C LYS A 85 7.23 11.79 -6.73
N GLU A 86 7.62 12.43 -5.63
CA GLU A 86 8.82 12.05 -4.87
C GLU A 86 8.80 10.57 -4.45
N TRP A 87 7.64 10.07 -4.01
CA TRP A 87 7.47 8.66 -3.67
C TRP A 87 7.61 7.74 -4.89
N MET A 88 7.04 8.11 -6.04
CA MET A 88 7.16 7.37 -7.31
C MET A 88 8.60 7.30 -7.81
N GLU A 89 9.35 8.39 -7.69
CA GLU A 89 10.76 8.47 -8.12
C GLU A 89 11.70 7.72 -7.16
N ASN A 90 11.28 7.42 -5.93
CA ASN A 90 12.09 6.78 -4.91
C ASN A 90 12.08 5.23 -4.96
N PHE A 91 11.34 4.59 -5.87
CA PHE A 91 11.27 3.13 -5.95
C PHE A 91 12.65 2.44 -6.04
N PRO A 92 13.65 2.94 -6.81
CA PRO A 92 15.00 2.37 -6.82
C PRO A 92 15.68 2.36 -5.43
N ASP A 93 15.57 3.46 -4.69
CA ASP A 93 16.17 3.58 -3.36
C ASP A 93 15.46 2.67 -2.36
N ALA A 94 14.14 2.53 -2.48
CA ALA A 94 13.34 1.66 -1.65
C ALA A 94 13.66 0.18 -1.82
N VAL A 95 13.82 -0.27 -3.08
CA VAL A 95 14.29 -1.63 -3.37
C VAL A 95 15.69 -1.84 -2.80
N THR A 96 16.59 -0.86 -2.98
CA THR A 96 17.95 -0.92 -2.42
C THR A 96 17.94 -1.00 -0.90
N GLY A 97 17.14 -0.18 -0.23
CA GLY A 97 16.98 -0.15 1.22
C GLY A 97 16.48 -1.49 1.75
N LEU A 98 15.45 -2.06 1.12
CA LEU A 98 14.92 -3.36 1.52
C LEU A 98 15.93 -4.50 1.31
N GLU A 99 16.70 -4.48 0.21
CA GLU A 99 17.78 -5.45 0.00
C GLU A 99 18.89 -5.31 1.04
N GLY A 100 19.16 -4.10 1.51
CA GLY A 100 20.07 -3.85 2.65
C GLY A 100 19.53 -4.41 3.97
N LEU A 101 18.21 -4.36 4.20
CA LEU A 101 17.59 -5.01 5.38
C LEU A 101 17.64 -6.54 5.28
N LYS A 102 17.45 -7.10 4.08
CA LYS A 102 17.62 -8.55 3.81
C LYS A 102 19.06 -8.99 4.00
N ASN A 103 20.03 -8.17 3.62
CA ASN A 103 21.45 -8.53 3.59
C ASN A 103 22.31 -7.43 4.24
N PRO A 104 22.24 -7.26 5.58
CA PRO A 104 22.95 -6.17 6.25
C PRO A 104 24.46 -6.30 6.08
N THR A 105 25.14 -5.17 5.89
CA THR A 105 26.59 -5.08 5.80
C THR A 105 27.10 -4.04 6.82
N PRO A 106 27.91 -4.44 7.83
CA PRO A 106 28.39 -5.80 8.08
C PRO A 106 27.28 -6.77 8.49
N ALA A 107 27.54 -8.07 8.35
CA ALA A 107 26.60 -9.10 8.78
C ALA A 107 26.32 -8.96 10.29
N PRO A 108 25.06 -9.15 10.72
CA PRO A 108 24.71 -9.07 12.13
C PRO A 108 25.35 -10.22 12.93
N ALA A 109 25.56 -10.00 14.22
CA ALA A 109 26.07 -11.04 15.11
C ALA A 109 25.09 -12.21 15.21
N ALA A 110 25.62 -13.43 15.27
CA ALA A 110 24.82 -14.64 15.43
C ALA A 110 23.98 -14.59 16.73
N GLY A 111 22.70 -14.93 16.63
CA GLY A 111 21.72 -14.87 17.73
C GLY A 111 21.18 -13.48 18.04
N SER A 112 21.58 -12.43 17.29
CA SER A 112 21.10 -11.07 17.52
C SER A 112 19.70 -10.84 16.94
N ILE A 113 19.01 -9.82 17.46
CA ILE A 113 17.71 -9.40 16.92
C ILE A 113 17.84 -8.92 15.47
N GLN A 114 18.99 -8.38 15.07
CA GLN A 114 19.26 -7.95 13.70
C GLN A 114 19.39 -9.13 12.73
N GLU A 115 19.99 -10.24 13.17
CA GLU A 115 20.03 -11.48 12.37
C GLU A 115 18.61 -12.05 12.20
N ALA A 116 17.85 -12.13 13.30
CA ALA A 116 16.46 -12.58 13.27
C ALA A 116 15.58 -11.69 12.37
N TYR A 117 15.75 -10.37 12.45
CA TYR A 117 15.04 -9.42 11.61
C TYR A 117 15.41 -9.58 10.13
N ALA A 118 16.69 -9.67 9.78
CA ALA A 118 17.10 -9.90 8.39
C ALA A 118 16.53 -11.23 7.84
N ALA A 119 16.49 -12.29 8.65
CA ALA A 119 15.85 -13.55 8.28
C ALA A 119 14.34 -13.41 8.06
N TRP A 120 13.66 -12.66 8.94
CA TRP A 120 12.25 -12.36 8.81
C TRP A 120 11.95 -11.53 7.54
N VAL A 121 12.76 -10.52 7.21
CA VAL A 121 12.61 -9.72 5.98
C VAL A 121 12.78 -10.61 4.75
N ARG A 122 13.78 -11.51 4.72
CA ARG A 122 13.95 -12.45 3.61
C ARG A 122 12.75 -13.39 3.43
N ALA A 123 12.13 -13.83 4.53
CA ALA A 123 10.99 -14.73 4.48
C ALA A 123 9.69 -14.04 4.03
N ASN A 124 9.46 -12.79 4.46
CA ASN A 124 8.21 -12.06 4.21
C ASN A 124 8.25 -11.20 2.95
N TYR A 125 9.45 -10.87 2.46
CA TYR A 125 9.65 -10.10 1.23
C TYR A 125 10.61 -10.85 0.29
N PRO A 126 10.28 -12.07 -0.14
CA PRO A 126 11.22 -12.95 -0.84
C PRO A 126 11.54 -12.47 -2.27
N THR A 127 10.62 -11.75 -2.92
CA THR A 127 10.79 -11.30 -4.29
C THR A 127 11.90 -10.26 -4.37
N LYS A 128 12.74 -10.36 -5.40
CA LYS A 128 13.73 -9.34 -5.71
C LYS A 128 13.23 -8.55 -6.92
N PHE A 129 12.98 -7.27 -6.71
CA PHE A 129 12.64 -6.35 -7.78
C PHE A 129 13.89 -5.66 -8.30
N THR A 130 13.85 -5.24 -9.57
CA THR A 130 14.83 -4.33 -10.14
C THR A 130 14.06 -3.21 -10.80
N VAL A 131 14.25 -1.99 -10.28
CA VAL A 131 13.53 -0.81 -10.76
C VAL A 131 14.53 0.14 -11.41
N ALA A 132 14.32 0.42 -12.69
CA ALA A 132 15.03 1.49 -13.36
C ALA A 132 14.42 2.84 -12.92
N LYS A 133 15.28 3.86 -12.79
CA LYS A 133 14.87 5.21 -12.36
C LYS A 133 13.74 5.80 -13.21
N ASP A 134 13.71 5.48 -14.50
CA ASP A 134 12.74 6.01 -15.46
C ASP A 134 11.61 5.01 -15.78
N SER A 135 11.45 3.93 -14.99
CA SER A 135 10.40 2.94 -15.21
C SER A 135 9.04 3.49 -14.76
N PRO A 136 8.05 3.62 -15.65
CA PRO A 136 6.73 4.11 -15.26
C PRO A 136 5.96 3.04 -14.47
N HIS A 137 5.83 3.25 -13.16
CA HIS A 137 4.98 2.47 -12.26
C HIS A 137 3.55 3.05 -12.26
N GLN A 138 2.81 2.84 -13.35
CA GLN A 138 1.50 3.49 -13.55
C GLN A 138 0.32 2.51 -13.68
N THR A 139 0.53 1.20 -13.49
CA THR A 139 -0.55 0.21 -13.65
C THR A 139 -1.58 0.28 -12.53
N ILE A 140 -1.16 0.69 -11.33
CA ILE A 140 -2.03 0.83 -10.17
C ILE A 140 -2.12 2.31 -9.82
N PRO A 141 -3.32 2.89 -9.84
CA PRO A 141 -3.51 4.30 -9.53
C PRO A 141 -3.07 4.62 -8.09
N VAL A 142 -2.42 5.76 -7.94
CA VAL A 142 -2.08 6.36 -6.64
C VAL A 142 -2.96 7.59 -6.45
N LEU A 143 -3.85 7.53 -5.47
CA LEU A 143 -4.80 8.59 -5.15
C LEU A 143 -4.14 9.62 -4.23
N VAL A 144 -4.37 10.89 -4.55
CA VAL A 144 -3.81 12.07 -3.87
C VAL A 144 -4.83 12.58 -2.84
N ASP A 145 -4.69 12.19 -1.58
CA ASP A 145 -5.51 12.66 -0.45
C ASP A 145 -4.79 13.80 0.29
N GLU A 146 -4.41 14.84 -0.43
CA GLU A 146 -3.59 15.95 0.07
C GLU A 146 -4.23 16.65 1.28
N GLN A 147 -5.54 16.88 1.23
CA GLN A 147 -6.30 17.49 2.32
C GLN A 147 -6.62 16.47 3.44
N ARG A 148 -6.21 15.20 3.26
CA ARG A 148 -6.44 14.07 4.17
C ARG A 148 -7.91 13.86 4.48
N THR A 149 -8.80 14.21 3.55
CA THR A 149 -10.24 14.15 3.76
C THR A 149 -10.67 12.70 3.96
N LEU A 150 -10.22 11.79 3.09
CA LEU A 150 -10.52 10.37 3.20
C LEU A 150 -9.81 9.76 4.42
N SER A 151 -8.52 10.02 4.57
CA SER A 151 -7.69 9.45 5.65
C SER A 151 -8.16 9.89 7.04
N ARG A 152 -8.56 11.16 7.24
CA ARG A 152 -9.16 11.65 8.49
C ARG A 152 -10.58 11.14 8.68
N MET A 153 -11.38 11.05 7.61
CA MET A 153 -12.71 10.45 7.70
C MET A 153 -12.62 9.04 8.28
N LEU A 154 -11.70 8.23 7.77
CA LEU A 154 -11.45 6.85 8.19
C LEU A 154 -10.71 6.72 9.54
N LYS A 155 -10.25 7.84 10.11
CA LYS A 155 -9.45 7.92 11.35
C LYS A 155 -8.15 7.12 11.29
N ILE A 156 -7.49 7.13 10.14
CA ILE A 156 -6.20 6.46 9.93
C ILE A 156 -5.04 7.44 9.72
N PHE A 157 -5.32 8.74 9.52
CA PHE A 157 -4.27 9.77 9.47
C PHE A 157 -3.72 10.07 10.87
N THR A 158 -2.40 10.17 10.99
CA THR A 158 -1.70 10.45 12.25
C THR A 158 -0.41 11.25 12.03
N GLY A 159 0.05 11.94 13.09
CA GLY A 159 1.35 12.59 13.15
C GLY A 159 2.44 11.75 13.85
N PHE A 160 2.05 10.63 14.47
CA PHE A 160 2.96 9.71 15.14
C PHE A 160 2.41 8.29 15.07
N TRP A 161 3.20 7.37 14.50
CA TRP A 161 2.92 5.94 14.45
C TRP A 161 4.17 5.17 14.04
N ASP A 162 4.29 3.94 14.54
CA ASP A 162 5.43 3.05 14.28
C ASP A 162 6.79 3.74 14.48
N GLY A 163 6.92 4.38 15.64
CA GLY A 163 8.14 5.04 16.09
C GLY A 163 8.56 6.31 15.33
N ALA A 164 7.82 6.77 14.32
CA ALA A 164 8.14 7.99 13.59
C ALA A 164 7.15 9.12 13.86
N THR A 165 7.69 10.32 14.01
CA THR A 165 6.96 11.58 14.02
C THR A 165 6.94 12.17 12.62
N SER A 166 5.90 11.86 11.87
CA SER A 166 5.67 12.34 10.51
C SER A 166 4.17 12.34 10.21
N GLU A 167 3.75 13.17 9.26
CA GLU A 167 2.39 13.09 8.73
C GLU A 167 2.27 11.86 7.83
N GLN A 168 1.42 10.92 8.23
CA GLN A 168 1.32 9.60 7.59
C GLN A 168 -0.05 8.97 7.83
N ASN A 169 -0.34 7.91 7.08
CA ASN A 169 -1.44 7.01 7.39
C ASN A 169 -0.92 5.86 8.27
N ILE A 170 -1.78 5.36 9.15
CA ILE A 170 -1.64 4.01 9.71
C ILE A 170 -1.86 3.04 8.54
N ALA A 171 -0.93 2.10 8.35
CA ALA A 171 -1.02 1.13 7.26
C ALA A 171 -2.37 0.42 7.29
N THR A 172 -3.21 0.62 6.28
CA THR A 172 -4.60 0.15 6.28
C THR A 172 -4.94 -0.50 4.95
N THR A 173 -5.67 -1.61 4.98
CA THR A 173 -6.18 -2.28 3.78
C THR A 173 -7.68 -2.46 3.88
N LEU A 174 -8.41 -2.05 2.86
CA LEU A 174 -9.87 -2.18 2.76
C LEU A 174 -10.24 -2.96 1.50
N ILE A 175 -11.18 -3.91 1.61
CA ILE A 175 -11.81 -4.55 0.44
C ILE A 175 -13.30 -4.21 0.46
N ILE A 176 -13.77 -3.64 -0.63
CA ILE A 176 -15.15 -3.19 -0.84
C ILE A 176 -15.74 -4.04 -1.97
N ASP A 177 -16.92 -4.61 -1.78
CA ASP A 177 -17.56 -5.43 -2.81
C ASP A 177 -18.21 -4.61 -3.94
N LYS A 178 -18.74 -5.34 -4.93
CA LYS A 178 -19.45 -4.79 -6.10
C LYS A 178 -20.65 -3.90 -5.76
N ASN A 179 -21.25 -4.06 -4.58
CA ASN A 179 -22.37 -3.25 -4.11
C ASN A 179 -21.91 -2.03 -3.30
N GLY A 180 -20.61 -1.90 -3.04
CA GLY A 180 -20.05 -0.84 -2.21
C GLY A 180 -20.03 -1.12 -0.73
N ILE A 181 -20.23 -2.37 -0.32
CA ILE A 181 -20.18 -2.75 1.10
C ILE A 181 -18.74 -3.08 1.46
N LEU A 182 -18.28 -2.54 2.58
CA LEU A 182 -16.96 -2.87 3.12
C LEU A 182 -16.98 -4.31 3.64
N GLN A 183 -16.18 -5.19 3.03
CA GLN A 183 -16.13 -6.63 3.38
C GLN A 183 -14.90 -6.99 4.21
N PHE A 184 -13.81 -6.24 4.06
CA PHE A 184 -12.59 -6.45 4.83
C PHE A 184 -11.99 -5.12 5.25
N LYS A 185 -11.47 -5.08 6.48
CA LYS A 185 -10.74 -3.95 7.02
C LYS A 185 -9.60 -4.47 7.89
N TYR A 186 -8.38 -4.10 7.52
CA TYR A 186 -7.19 -4.32 8.31
C TYR A 186 -6.52 -2.99 8.63
N VAL A 187 -6.19 -2.76 9.89
CA VAL A 187 -5.45 -1.57 10.35
C VAL A 187 -4.22 -2.11 11.07
N GLY A 188 -3.05 -1.91 10.46
CA GLY A 188 -1.78 -2.45 10.94
C GLY A 188 -1.32 -1.81 12.25
N GLN A 189 -0.56 -2.57 13.02
CA GLN A 189 0.07 -2.13 14.26
C GLN A 189 1.42 -1.43 14.01
N MET A 190 2.12 -1.85 12.96
CA MET A 190 3.39 -1.29 12.48
C MET A 190 3.48 -1.40 10.96
N THR A 191 4.55 -0.85 10.35
CA THR A 191 4.68 -0.80 8.88
C THR A 191 4.62 -2.16 8.21
N GLU A 192 5.29 -3.13 8.83
CA GLU A 192 5.40 -4.51 8.39
C GLU A 192 4.13 -5.31 8.61
N ASP A 193 3.29 -4.87 9.54
CA ASP A 193 2.06 -5.54 9.92
C ASP A 193 0.95 -5.20 8.91
N ARG A 194 0.90 -5.98 7.84
CA ARG A 194 -0.06 -5.85 6.76
C ARG A 194 -0.34 -7.19 6.09
N PRO A 195 -1.54 -7.38 5.51
CA PRO A 195 -1.87 -8.63 4.85
C PRO A 195 -1.02 -8.81 3.58
N SER A 196 -0.58 -10.05 3.32
CA SER A 196 0.13 -10.37 2.07
C SER A 196 -0.81 -10.27 0.86
N VAL A 197 -0.23 -10.05 -0.32
CA VAL A 197 -0.98 -10.02 -1.58
C VAL A 197 -1.77 -11.32 -1.77
N ASP A 198 -1.14 -12.47 -1.54
CA ASP A 198 -1.81 -13.78 -1.68
C ASP A 198 -3.00 -13.97 -0.75
N PHE A 199 -2.89 -13.49 0.50
CA PHE A 199 -4.00 -13.53 1.45
C PHE A 199 -5.16 -12.66 0.96
N LEU A 200 -4.87 -11.43 0.51
CA LEU A 200 -5.89 -10.51 -0.01
C LEU A 200 -6.58 -11.09 -1.24
N LEU A 201 -5.84 -11.69 -2.17
CA LEU A 201 -6.42 -12.33 -3.35
C LEU A 201 -7.23 -13.58 -2.99
N THR A 202 -6.82 -14.34 -1.98
CA THR A 202 -7.60 -15.47 -1.46
C THR A 202 -8.95 -15.00 -0.92
N LEU A 203 -8.97 -13.91 -0.15
CA LEU A 203 -10.22 -13.29 0.31
C LEU A 203 -11.09 -12.83 -0.86
N ILE A 204 -10.51 -12.08 -1.81
CA ILE A 204 -11.25 -11.54 -2.98
C ILE A 204 -11.84 -12.66 -3.83
N ARG A 205 -11.11 -13.75 -4.08
CA ARG A 205 -11.62 -14.93 -4.81
C ARG A 205 -12.77 -15.63 -4.09
N GLY A 206 -12.82 -15.54 -2.75
CA GLY A 206 -13.91 -16.07 -1.94
C GLY A 206 -15.17 -15.20 -1.92
N MET A 207 -15.08 -13.95 -2.37
CA MET A 207 -16.23 -13.03 -2.43
C MET A 207 -17.11 -13.35 -3.64
N LYS A 208 -18.41 -13.54 -3.40
CA LYS A 208 -19.42 -13.87 -4.43
C LYS A 208 -20.07 -12.61 -5.03
#